data_AF-A0A3M1Q103-F1
#
_entry.id   AF-A0A3M1Q103-F1
#
_cell.length_a   1.000
_cell.length_b   1.000
_cell.length_c   1.000
_cell.angle_alpha   90.00
_cell.angle_beta   90.00
_cell.angle_gamma   90.00
#
_symmetry.space_group_name_H-M   'P 1'
#
loop_
_entity.id
_entity.type
_entity.pdbx_description
1 polymer ?
#
loop_
_entity_poly.entity_id
_entity_poly.type
_entity_poly.pdbx_seq_one_letter_code
_entity_poly.pdbx_strand_id
1 'polypeptide(L)'
;MIARRRMRRWLAGGAFVLFAVTPVVAGTAIALGPAPITNGKYVGRVSAIACSPTDQRRYFVAGADGGVWLSTSAGSTWTPLTDDLPTQAIGALALDPTDENVVYAGTGEANFANHSRYGLGLYKSIDGGATWSHLAEDVFAGRCFSRIVINPQNPQIVY
;
A
#
# COMPACT_ATOMS: atom_id res chain seq x y z
N MET A 1 48.67 -17.60 47.93
CA MET A 1 47.77 -18.72 48.29
C MET A 1 46.37 -18.44 47.74
N ILE A 2 46.08 -18.82 46.50
CA ILE A 2 44.72 -18.84 45.89
C ILE A 2 44.69 -20.08 44.98
N ALA A 3 43.74 -20.97 45.23
CA ALA A 3 43.67 -22.33 44.69
C ALA A 3 43.06 -22.38 43.27
N ARG A 4 43.69 -23.15 42.37
CA ARG A 4 43.16 -23.46 41.03
C ARG A 4 42.09 -24.55 41.13
N ARG A 5 40.82 -24.20 40.86
CA ARG A 5 39.72 -25.18 40.75
C ARG A 5 39.86 -25.99 39.46
N ARG A 6 40.04 -27.31 39.59
CA ARG A 6 39.98 -28.29 38.48
C ARG A 6 38.53 -28.45 38.02
N MET A 7 38.25 -28.22 36.73
CA MET A 7 36.99 -28.65 36.10
C MET A 7 36.98 -30.18 35.98
N ARG A 8 35.93 -30.81 36.52
CA ARG A 8 35.65 -32.23 36.32
C ARG A 8 34.89 -32.40 35.01
N ARG A 9 35.46 -33.18 34.11
CA ARG A 9 34.88 -33.59 32.82
C ARG A 9 33.89 -34.73 33.11
N TRP A 10 32.60 -34.50 32.88
CA TRP A 10 31.59 -35.56 32.83
C TRP A 10 31.47 -36.05 31.38
N LEU A 11 31.71 -37.34 31.15
CA LEU A 11 31.33 -38.03 29.92
C LEU A 11 29.99 -38.70 30.19
N ALA A 12 28.90 -38.15 29.66
CA ALA A 12 27.62 -38.83 29.56
C ALA A 12 27.33 -39.03 28.07
N GLY A 13 27.40 -40.29 27.64
CA GLY A 13 27.01 -40.72 26.30
C GLY A 13 25.50 -40.63 26.15
N GLY A 14 25.05 -39.74 25.27
CA GLY A 14 23.69 -39.68 24.77
C GLY A 14 23.77 -39.17 23.33
N ALA A 15 23.38 -40.01 22.37
CA ALA A 15 23.32 -39.61 20.97
C ALA A 15 22.23 -38.54 20.81
N PHE A 16 22.63 -37.29 20.64
CA PHE A 16 21.74 -36.24 20.17
C PHE A 16 21.45 -36.52 18.69
N VAL A 17 20.25 -37.01 18.38
CA VAL A 17 19.74 -37.02 17.02
C VAL A 17 19.37 -35.58 16.68
N LEU A 18 20.24 -34.87 15.97
CA LEU A 18 19.89 -33.62 15.33
C LEU A 18 18.91 -33.98 14.20
N PHE A 19 17.62 -33.70 14.38
CA PHE A 19 16.72 -33.64 13.23
C PHE A 19 17.16 -32.45 12.39
N ALA A 20 17.59 -32.71 11.17
CA ALA A 20 17.76 -31.65 10.18
C ALA A 20 16.38 -31.03 9.96
N VAL A 21 16.15 -29.84 10.52
CA VAL A 21 15.05 -29.00 10.10
C VAL A 21 15.41 -28.58 8.69
N THR A 22 14.76 -29.18 7.68
CA THR A 22 14.84 -28.63 6.33
C THR A 22 14.37 -27.18 6.44
N PRO A 23 15.17 -26.19 6.00
CA PRO A 23 14.68 -24.83 5.98
C PRO A 23 13.40 -24.84 5.16
N VAL A 24 12.30 -24.39 5.75
CA VAL A 24 11.14 -23.99 4.97
C VAL A 24 11.67 -22.96 3.99
N VAL A 25 11.68 -23.31 2.70
CA VAL A 25 11.87 -22.31 1.65
C VAL A 25 10.71 -21.35 1.85
N ALA A 26 11.00 -20.17 2.41
CA ALA A 26 10.01 -19.14 2.56
C ALA A 26 9.46 -18.87 1.17
N GLY A 27 8.19 -19.23 0.94
CA GLY A 27 7.52 -18.86 -0.30
C GLY A 27 7.59 -17.34 -0.42
N THR A 28 7.87 -16.85 -1.63
CA THR A 28 7.79 -15.41 -1.89
C THR A 28 6.34 -15.00 -1.66
N ALA A 29 6.10 -14.15 -0.67
CA ALA A 29 4.79 -13.55 -0.49
C ALA A 29 4.49 -12.69 -1.72
N ILE A 30 3.42 -13.02 -2.44
CA ILE A 30 2.94 -12.22 -3.56
C ILE A 30 1.72 -11.42 -3.13
N ALA A 31 1.74 -10.12 -3.38
CA ALA A 31 0.55 -9.30 -3.23
C ALA A 31 -0.43 -9.67 -4.36
N LEU A 32 -1.62 -10.16 -3.99
CA LEU A 32 -2.69 -10.43 -4.96
C LEU A 32 -3.40 -9.14 -5.39
N GLY A 33 -3.29 -8.08 -4.59
CA GLY A 33 -4.01 -6.82 -4.78
C GLY A 33 -5.52 -6.95 -4.52
N PRO A 34 -6.30 -5.96 -4.97
CA PRO A 34 -7.75 -5.97 -4.89
C PRO A 34 -8.34 -7.22 -5.59
N ALA A 35 -9.17 -7.99 -4.88
CA ALA A 35 -9.78 -9.21 -5.40
C ALA A 35 -11.27 -9.34 -5.00
N PRO A 36 -12.12 -9.98 -5.82
CA PRO A 36 -13.51 -10.24 -5.50
C PRO A 36 -13.68 -11.12 -4.25
N ILE A 37 -14.78 -10.92 -3.52
CA ILE A 37 -15.16 -11.78 -2.39
C ILE A 37 -15.66 -13.12 -2.94
N THR A 38 -14.93 -14.21 -2.69
CA THR A 38 -15.35 -15.55 -3.10
C THR A 38 -16.10 -16.32 -1.99
N ASN A 39 -15.98 -15.91 -0.72
CA ASN A 39 -16.52 -16.67 0.43
C ASN A 39 -17.01 -15.76 1.60
N GLY A 40 -17.81 -14.72 1.31
CA GLY A 40 -18.60 -14.00 2.31
C GLY A 40 -17.84 -13.26 3.42
N LYS A 41 -16.52 -13.07 3.31
CA LYS A 41 -15.73 -12.21 4.21
C LYS A 41 -15.62 -10.81 3.63
N TYR A 42 -15.72 -9.79 4.47
CA TYR A 42 -15.40 -8.42 4.10
C TYR A 42 -13.91 -8.35 3.72
N VAL A 43 -13.64 -8.22 2.43
CA VAL A 43 -12.35 -7.74 1.94
C VAL A 43 -12.42 -6.20 1.94
N GLY A 44 -11.31 -5.53 2.26
CA GLY A 44 -11.30 -4.10 2.59
C GLY A 44 -12.08 -3.20 1.62
N ARG A 45 -12.50 -2.02 2.11
CA ARG A 45 -13.26 -1.07 1.30
C ARG A 45 -12.37 -0.42 0.23
N VAL A 46 -12.82 -0.49 -1.02
CA VAL A 46 -12.36 0.39 -2.09
C VAL A 46 -13.01 1.76 -1.91
N SER A 47 -12.20 2.79 -1.75
CA SER A 47 -12.65 4.16 -1.51
C SER A 47 -12.64 5.01 -2.78
N ALA A 48 -11.74 4.73 -3.73
CA ALA A 48 -11.68 5.46 -4.99
C ALA A 48 -11.20 4.58 -6.15
N ILE A 49 -11.58 4.96 -7.36
CA ILE A 49 -11.13 4.41 -8.63
C ILE A 49 -10.82 5.57 -9.59
N ALA A 50 -9.73 5.48 -10.34
CA ALA A 50 -9.39 6.42 -11.41
C ALA A 50 -8.99 5.64 -12.66
N CYS A 51 -9.73 5.81 -13.75
CA CYS A 51 -9.55 5.06 -15.00
C CYS A 51 -8.78 5.89 -16.02
N SER A 52 -7.92 5.23 -16.80
CA SER A 52 -7.31 5.84 -17.97
C SER A 52 -8.38 6.21 -19.02
N PRO A 53 -8.35 7.43 -19.59
CA PRO A 53 -9.21 7.81 -20.70
C PRO A 53 -8.84 7.12 -22.02
N THR A 54 -7.60 6.61 -22.18
CA THR A 54 -7.12 6.05 -23.44
C THR A 54 -6.91 4.53 -23.43
N ASP A 55 -6.73 3.91 -22.26
CA ASP A 55 -6.52 2.47 -22.11
C ASP A 55 -7.46 1.86 -21.05
N GLN A 56 -8.45 1.10 -21.53
CA GLN A 56 -9.42 0.41 -20.67
C GLN A 56 -8.80 -0.62 -19.72
N ARG A 57 -7.56 -1.06 -19.96
CA ARG A 57 -6.84 -2.00 -19.11
C ARG A 57 -6.09 -1.31 -17.98
N ARG A 58 -5.90 0.02 -18.08
CA ARG A 58 -5.16 0.84 -17.12
C ARG A 58 -6.10 1.58 -16.18
N TYR A 59 -6.06 1.22 -14.90
CA TYR A 59 -6.79 1.95 -13.88
C TYR A 59 -6.18 1.78 -12.50
N PHE A 60 -6.41 2.77 -11.66
CA PHE A 60 -5.97 2.83 -10.28
C PHE A 60 -7.14 2.55 -9.36
N VAL A 61 -6.89 1.81 -8.29
CA VAL A 61 -7.84 1.56 -7.21
C VAL A 61 -7.20 1.92 -5.89
N ALA A 62 -7.96 2.58 -5.02
CA ALA A 62 -7.52 2.97 -3.70
C ALA A 62 -8.39 2.32 -2.63
N GLY A 63 -7.75 1.91 -1.53
CA GLY A 63 -8.42 1.37 -0.36
C GLY A 63 -8.54 2.40 0.77
N ALA A 64 -9.60 2.26 1.56
CA ALA A 64 -9.83 3.00 2.80
C ALA A 64 -8.65 2.95 3.77
N ASP A 65 -7.94 1.81 3.78
CA ASP A 65 -6.71 1.52 4.53
C ASP A 65 -5.82 0.56 3.72
N GLY A 66 -5.92 0.64 2.39
CA GLY A 66 -5.34 -0.33 1.47
C GLY A 66 -4.29 0.24 0.53
N GLY A 67 -3.99 1.54 0.62
CA GLY A 67 -3.07 2.20 -0.31
C GLY A 67 -3.63 2.33 -1.73
N VAL A 68 -2.76 2.67 -2.67
CA VAL A 68 -3.08 2.79 -4.11
C VAL A 68 -2.50 1.60 -4.87
N TRP A 69 -3.28 1.06 -5.79
CA TRP A 69 -2.94 -0.05 -6.65
C TRP A 69 -3.15 0.33 -8.10
N LEU A 70 -2.25 -0.11 -8.99
CA LEU A 70 -2.39 0.01 -10.43
C LEU A 70 -2.65 -1.35 -11.06
N SER A 71 -3.59 -1.40 -11.99
CA SER A 71 -3.69 -2.49 -12.96
C SER A 71 -3.42 -1.94 -14.36
N THR A 72 -2.71 -2.72 -15.17
CA THR A 72 -2.53 -2.53 -16.63
C THR A 72 -3.04 -3.74 -17.42
N SER A 73 -3.73 -4.67 -16.74
CA SER A 73 -4.16 -5.97 -17.26
C SER A 73 -5.66 -6.19 -17.06
N ALA A 74 -6.42 -5.08 -17.01
CA ALA A 74 -7.86 -5.09 -16.75
C ALA A 74 -8.25 -5.83 -15.45
N GLY A 75 -7.45 -5.67 -14.40
CA GLY A 75 -7.70 -6.23 -13.07
C GLY A 75 -7.22 -7.66 -12.87
N SER A 76 -6.51 -8.24 -13.85
CA SER A 76 -5.93 -9.58 -13.73
C SER A 76 -4.73 -9.60 -12.79
N THR A 77 -3.94 -8.51 -12.78
CA THR A 77 -2.79 -8.30 -11.92
C THR A 77 -2.77 -6.87 -11.39
N TRP A 78 -2.11 -6.69 -10.25
CA TRP A 78 -2.07 -5.43 -9.51
C TRP A 78 -0.66 -5.15 -8.99
N THR A 79 -0.27 -3.88 -9.05
CA THR A 79 0.99 -3.37 -8.51
C THR A 79 0.68 -2.40 -7.37
N PRO A 80 1.20 -2.63 -6.15
CA PRO A 80 1.07 -1.65 -5.06
C PRO A 80 1.97 -0.43 -5.37
N LEU A 81 1.47 0.77 -5.06
CA LEU A 81 2.13 2.03 -5.40
C LEU A 81 2.46 2.91 -4.19
N THR A 82 1.98 2.55 -2.99
CA THR A 82 2.11 3.39 -1.79
C THR A 82 2.63 2.65 -0.57
N ASP A 83 3.24 1.48 -0.73
CA ASP A 83 3.76 0.70 0.40
C ASP A 83 4.82 1.45 1.22
N ASP A 84 5.52 2.39 0.60
CA ASP A 84 6.52 3.25 1.26
C ASP A 84 5.94 4.56 1.83
N LEU A 85 4.63 4.83 1.66
CA LEU A 85 4.00 6.02 2.21
C LEU A 85 3.68 5.86 3.71
N PRO A 86 3.73 6.95 4.49
CA PRO A 86 3.44 6.92 5.93
C PRO A 86 1.97 6.62 6.26
N THR A 87 1.08 6.62 5.27
CA THR A 87 -0.33 6.27 5.43
C THR A 87 -0.83 5.49 4.22
N GLN A 88 -1.68 4.50 4.50
CA GLN A 88 -2.39 3.71 3.49
C GLN A 88 -3.88 4.08 3.42
N ALA A 89 -4.30 5.07 4.20
CA ALA A 89 -5.66 5.56 4.16
C ALA A 89 -5.82 6.51 2.98
N ILE A 90 -6.48 6.06 1.91
CA ILE A 90 -6.71 6.85 0.71
C ILE A 90 -8.20 7.14 0.59
N GLY A 91 -8.57 8.40 0.41
CA GLY A 91 -9.96 8.83 0.26
C GLY A 91 -10.33 9.21 -1.16
N ALA A 92 -9.37 9.71 -1.95
CA ALA A 92 -9.61 10.17 -3.31
C ALA A 92 -8.42 9.90 -4.23
N LEU A 93 -8.72 9.62 -5.49
CA LEU A 93 -7.75 9.55 -6.58
C LEU A 93 -8.21 10.46 -7.73
N ALA A 94 -7.26 11.08 -8.41
CA ALA A 94 -7.49 11.73 -9.70
C ALA A 94 -6.33 11.44 -10.65
N LEU A 95 -6.66 11.08 -11.88
CA LEU A 95 -5.73 10.90 -12.98
C LEU A 95 -5.83 12.13 -13.89
N ASP A 96 -4.70 12.72 -14.25
CA ASP A 96 -4.68 13.83 -15.19
C ASP A 96 -5.14 13.36 -16.57
N PRO A 97 -6.16 14.01 -17.18
CA PRO A 97 -6.71 13.58 -18.47
C PRO A 97 -5.78 13.86 -19.65
N THR A 98 -4.73 14.68 -19.47
CA THR A 98 -3.78 15.07 -20.51
C THR A 98 -2.43 14.35 -20.39
N ASP A 99 -2.09 13.85 -19.20
CA ASP A 99 -0.90 13.03 -18.95
C ASP A 99 -1.20 11.97 -17.89
N GLU A 100 -1.44 10.73 -18.33
CA GLU A 100 -1.81 9.63 -17.44
C GLU A 100 -0.68 9.15 -16.49
N ASN A 101 0.50 9.75 -16.55
CA ASN A 101 1.54 9.55 -15.54
C ASN A 101 1.36 10.45 -14.32
N VAL A 102 0.55 11.52 -14.44
CA VAL A 102 0.26 12.41 -13.33
C VAL A 102 -0.95 11.90 -12.56
N VAL A 103 -0.71 11.49 -11.31
CA VAL A 103 -1.72 10.93 -10.42
C VAL A 103 -1.73 11.71 -9.11
N TYR A 104 -2.90 12.08 -8.62
CA TYR A 104 -3.09 12.67 -7.31
C TYR A 104 -3.79 11.68 -6.38
N ALA A 105 -3.30 11.58 -5.15
CA ALA A 105 -3.87 10.76 -4.09
C ALA A 105 -4.13 11.61 -2.84
N GLY A 106 -5.41 11.78 -2.50
CA GLY A 106 -5.84 12.44 -1.28
C GLY A 106 -5.92 11.43 -0.15
N THR A 107 -5.15 11.62 0.91
CA THR A 107 -5.11 10.69 2.05
C THR A 107 -6.21 10.97 3.07
N GLY A 108 -6.61 9.96 3.82
CA GLY A 108 -7.75 10.00 4.73
C GLY A 108 -9.08 9.86 3.98
N GLU A 109 -9.93 8.95 4.44
CA GLU A 109 -11.21 8.68 3.78
C GLU A 109 -12.37 9.45 4.42
N ALA A 110 -13.31 9.90 3.58
CA ALA A 110 -14.48 10.68 4.00
C ALA A 110 -15.75 9.83 4.18
N ASN A 111 -15.60 8.52 4.40
CA ASN A 111 -16.73 7.60 4.58
C ASN A 111 -17.29 7.60 6.02
N PHE A 112 -16.57 8.21 6.97
CA PHE A 112 -16.94 8.33 8.39
C PHE A 112 -17.35 6.98 9.03
N ALA A 113 -16.71 5.90 8.61
CA ALA A 113 -16.87 4.59 9.23
C ALA A 113 -16.06 4.51 10.53
N ASN A 114 -16.40 3.57 11.42
CA ASN A 114 -15.69 3.37 12.69
C ASN A 114 -14.19 3.09 12.55
N HIS A 115 -13.75 2.70 11.36
CA HIS A 115 -12.36 2.41 11.01
C HIS A 115 -11.75 3.44 10.04
N SER A 116 -12.43 4.57 9.78
CA SER A 116 -11.87 5.64 8.96
C SER A 116 -10.70 6.32 9.67
N ARG A 117 -9.61 6.54 8.93
CA ARG A 117 -8.42 7.24 9.42
C ARG A 117 -8.30 8.60 8.77
N TYR A 118 -7.78 9.56 9.54
CA TYR A 118 -7.40 10.86 9.00
C TYR A 118 -6.19 10.73 8.08
N GLY A 119 -6.11 11.65 7.12
CA GLY A 119 -5.03 11.75 6.16
C GLY A 119 -3.87 12.60 6.64
N LEU A 120 -2.79 12.53 5.87
CA LEU A 120 -1.58 13.33 6.02
C LEU A 120 -1.50 14.43 4.94
N GLY A 121 -2.45 14.50 4.02
CA GLY A 121 -2.54 15.53 2.98
C GLY A 121 -2.68 14.95 1.57
N LEU A 122 -2.26 15.74 0.58
CA LEU A 122 -2.35 15.42 -0.83
C LEU A 122 -0.99 14.90 -1.32
N TYR A 123 -0.98 13.81 -2.07
CA TYR A 123 0.23 13.32 -2.75
C TYR A 123 0.06 13.43 -4.26
N LYS A 124 1.17 13.70 -4.95
CA LYS A 124 1.24 13.75 -6.41
C LYS A 124 2.36 12.86 -6.91
N SER A 125 2.07 12.02 -7.89
CA SER A 125 3.04 11.32 -8.72
C SER A 125 3.07 11.96 -10.11
N ILE A 126 4.23 11.90 -10.76
CA ILE A 126 4.43 12.28 -12.18
C ILE A 126 4.98 11.11 -13.02
N ASP A 127 5.04 9.92 -12.45
CA ASP A 127 5.63 8.71 -13.05
C ASP A 127 4.70 7.50 -12.95
N GLY A 128 3.39 7.75 -12.97
CA GLY A 128 2.36 6.71 -12.95
C GLY A 128 2.16 6.04 -11.59
N GLY A 129 2.60 6.70 -10.52
CA GLY A 129 2.50 6.23 -9.14
C GLY A 129 3.72 5.51 -8.61
N ALA A 130 4.83 5.48 -9.36
CA ALA A 130 6.07 4.83 -8.90
C ALA A 130 6.74 5.62 -7.77
N THR A 131 6.69 6.94 -7.83
CA THR A 131 7.12 7.83 -6.75
C THR A 131 6.08 8.91 -6.48
N TRP A 132 6.06 9.40 -5.24
CA TRP A 132 5.08 10.38 -4.78
C TRP A 132 5.76 11.54 -4.05
N SER A 133 5.35 12.76 -4.40
CA SER A 133 5.67 13.99 -3.69
C SER A 133 4.51 14.37 -2.79
N HIS A 134 4.81 14.70 -1.54
CA HIS A 134 3.82 15.20 -0.58
C HIS A 134 3.56 16.69 -0.82
N LEU A 135 2.30 17.03 -1.05
CA LEU A 135 1.83 18.37 -1.32
C LEU A 135 0.92 18.87 -0.18
N ALA A 136 1.10 20.14 0.19
CA ALA A 136 0.19 20.88 1.07
C ALA A 136 -0.12 20.16 2.40
N GLU A 137 0.89 19.53 3.00
CA GLU A 137 0.79 18.84 4.30
C GLU A 137 0.13 19.72 5.36
N ASP A 138 0.66 20.92 5.61
CA ASP A 138 0.16 21.83 6.65
C ASP A 138 -1.30 22.27 6.46
N VAL A 139 -1.83 22.20 5.24
CA VAL A 139 -3.20 22.61 4.91
C VAL A 139 -4.19 21.47 5.14
N PHE A 140 -3.78 20.24 4.82
CA PHE A 140 -4.67 19.08 4.75
C PHE A 140 -4.32 17.98 5.76
N ALA A 141 -3.30 18.15 6.60
CA ALA A 141 -2.99 17.25 7.69
C ALA A 141 -4.19 17.09 8.64
N GLY A 142 -4.51 15.84 8.99
CA GLY A 142 -5.66 15.53 9.83
C GLY A 142 -7.02 15.74 9.14
N ARG A 143 -7.05 15.91 7.81
CA ARG A 143 -8.27 15.97 7.00
C ARG A 143 -8.48 14.69 6.22
N CYS A 144 -9.65 14.57 5.60
CA CYS A 144 -9.97 13.48 4.71
C CYS A 144 -10.38 14.05 3.35
N PHE A 145 -10.00 13.37 2.28
CA PHE A 145 -10.38 13.76 0.92
C PHE A 145 -11.56 12.90 0.47
N SER A 146 -12.67 13.53 0.06
CA SER A 146 -13.80 12.85 -0.55
C SER A 146 -13.74 12.82 -2.07
N ARG A 147 -12.99 13.75 -2.67
CA ARG A 147 -12.85 13.92 -4.12
C ARG A 147 -11.64 14.79 -4.43
N ILE A 148 -11.04 14.55 -5.60
CA ILE A 148 -10.09 15.45 -6.26
C ILE A 148 -10.59 15.61 -7.70
N VAL A 149 -10.61 16.83 -8.23
CA VAL A 149 -10.98 17.10 -9.63
C VAL A 149 -9.90 17.93 -10.30
N ILE A 150 -9.40 17.45 -11.43
CA ILE A 150 -8.42 18.16 -12.25
C ILE A 150 -9.16 18.90 -13.35
N ASN A 151 -8.85 20.17 -13.56
CA ASN A 151 -9.41 20.94 -14.67
C ASN A 151 -8.89 20.38 -16.01
N PRO A 152 -9.75 19.87 -16.91
CA PRO A 152 -9.30 19.21 -18.14
C PRO A 152 -8.73 20.18 -19.18
N GLN A 153 -9.03 21.48 -19.11
CA GLN A 153 -8.44 22.50 -19.97
C GLN A 153 -7.14 23.08 -19.41
N ASN A 154 -6.92 22.98 -18.09
CA ASN A 154 -5.70 23.43 -17.44
C ASN A 154 -5.37 22.53 -16.24
N PRO A 155 -4.58 21.46 -16.43
CA PRO A 155 -4.29 20.48 -15.38
C PRO A 155 -3.46 21.01 -14.20
N GLN A 156 -2.98 22.26 -14.28
CA GLN A 156 -2.35 22.94 -13.14
C GLN A 156 -3.38 23.43 -12.09
N ILE A 157 -4.67 23.35 -12.40
CA ILE A 157 -5.76 23.69 -11.49
C ILE A 157 -6.42 22.41 -10.99
N VAL A 158 -6.35 22.19 -9.69
CA VAL A 158 -6.88 21.01 -8.99
C VAL A 158 -7.78 21.47 -7.85
N TYR A 159 -8.94 20.83 -7.70
CA TYR A 159 -9.97 21.10 -6.69
C TYR A 159 -10.19 19.91 -5.77
#